data_AF-A0A4Q4L4J9-F1
#
_entry.id   AF-A0A4Q4L4J9-F1
#
_cell.length_a   1.000
_cell.length_b   1.000
_cell.length_c   1.000
_cell.angle_alpha   90.00
_cell.angle_beta   90.00
_cell.angle_gamma   90.00
#
_symmetry.space_group_name_H-M   'P 1'
#
loop_
_entity.id
_entity.type
_entity.pdbx_description
1 polymer ?
#
loop_
_entity_poly.entity_id
_entity_poly.type
_entity_poly.pdbx_seq_one_letter_code
_entity_poly.pdbx_strand_id
1 'polypeptide(L)'
;METLNEANYIKWLLTDQMIDIVAAVSMGRDIISQFKENKLTTQQAMGRLRICNHSVILTLFKLHELRKKYGKFLSTLPSEETAGIFKDAADIENKKICKFRNSYAAHIFDRETMAPISMQKGEELLNSITGKDNDQCEAFYDWLYPLQWSIDKPCVVSSIERLRAYCRQLPGGELRRP
;
A
#
# COMPACT_ATOMS: atom_id res chain seq x y z
N MET A 1 1.16 -32.55 -12.84
CA MET A 1 0.70 -31.68 -11.74
C MET A 1 1.52 -30.41 -11.88
N GLU A 2 0.93 -29.32 -12.39
CA GLU A 2 1.64 -28.04 -12.48
C GLU A 2 2.00 -27.59 -11.07
N THR A 3 3.28 -27.64 -10.74
CA THR A 3 3.77 -27.25 -9.42
C THR A 3 3.59 -25.75 -9.28
N LEU A 4 2.65 -25.36 -8.41
CA LEU A 4 2.56 -24.00 -7.90
C LEU A 4 3.95 -23.52 -7.50
N ASN A 5 4.37 -22.39 -8.04
CA ASN A 5 5.67 -21.81 -7.75
C ASN A 5 5.51 -20.39 -7.23
N GLU A 6 6.58 -19.88 -6.63
CA GLU A 6 6.60 -18.58 -5.96
C GLU A 6 6.22 -17.45 -6.91
N ALA A 7 6.58 -17.53 -8.20
CA ALA A 7 6.19 -16.57 -9.23
C ALA A 7 4.67 -16.44 -9.36
N ASN A 8 3.93 -17.56 -9.41
CA ASN A 8 2.47 -17.53 -9.49
C ASN A 8 1.86 -16.86 -8.25
N TYR A 9 2.30 -17.24 -7.05
CA TYR A 9 1.80 -16.63 -5.80
C TYR A 9 2.06 -15.14 -5.73
N ILE A 10 3.29 -14.71 -6.04
CA ILE A 10 3.69 -13.30 -6.01
C ILE A 10 2.86 -12.49 -6.98
N LYS A 11 2.69 -12.96 -8.23
CA LYS A 11 1.83 -12.29 -9.24
C LYS A 11 0.42 -12.03 -8.71
N TRP A 12 -0.22 -13.02 -8.07
CA TRP A 12 -1.59 -12.86 -7.55
C TRP A 12 -1.63 -11.85 -6.41
N LEU A 13 -0.72 -11.96 -5.45
CA LEU A 13 -0.63 -11.02 -4.34
C LEU A 13 -0.39 -9.58 -4.82
N LEU A 14 0.48 -9.39 -5.81
CA LEU A 14 0.75 -8.08 -6.42
C LEU A 14 -0.45 -7.55 -7.22
N THR A 15 -1.25 -8.43 -7.83
CA THR A 15 -2.50 -8.04 -8.51
C THR A 15 -3.49 -7.47 -7.51
N ASP A 16 -3.74 -8.20 -6.41
CA ASP A 16 -4.66 -7.76 -5.36
C ASP A 16 -4.17 -6.43 -4.75
N GLN A 17 -2.88 -6.32 -4.43
CA GLN A 17 -2.30 -5.10 -3.86
C GLN A 17 -2.41 -3.89 -4.79
N MET A 18 -2.20 -4.08 -6.09
CA MET A 18 -2.35 -2.99 -7.06
C MET A 18 -3.78 -2.46 -7.10
N ILE A 19 -4.76 -3.36 -7.18
CA ILE A 19 -6.18 -3.00 -7.23
C ILE A 19 -6.58 -2.23 -5.96
N ASP A 20 -6.19 -2.74 -4.80
CA ASP A 20 -6.50 -2.13 -3.51
C ASP A 20 -5.90 -0.72 -3.38
N ILE A 21 -4.63 -0.53 -3.78
CA ILE A 21 -3.97 0.79 -3.76
C ILE A 21 -4.67 1.76 -4.71
N VAL A 22 -4.88 1.36 -5.97
CA VAL A 22 -5.47 2.22 -7.00
C VAL A 22 -6.88 2.66 -6.59
N ALA A 23 -7.71 1.73 -6.10
CA ALA A 23 -9.06 2.02 -5.67
C ALA A 23 -9.07 2.97 -4.47
N ALA A 24 -8.31 2.67 -3.42
CA ALA A 24 -8.30 3.47 -2.20
C ALA A 24 -7.73 4.88 -2.42
N VAL A 25 -6.67 5.02 -3.23
CA VAL A 25 -6.11 6.32 -3.60
C VAL A 25 -7.09 7.14 -4.43
N SER A 26 -7.74 6.53 -5.42
CA SER A 26 -8.71 7.23 -6.27
C SER A 26 -9.91 7.72 -5.46
N MET A 27 -10.49 6.85 -4.62
CA MET A 27 -11.56 7.25 -3.70
C MET A 27 -11.10 8.35 -2.73
N GLY A 28 -9.88 8.26 -2.21
CA GLY A 28 -9.28 9.28 -1.34
C GLY A 28 -9.26 10.65 -2.00
N ARG A 29 -8.77 10.73 -3.25
CA ARG A 29 -8.76 11.98 -4.03
C ARG A 29 -10.18 12.49 -4.31
N ASP A 30 -11.11 11.62 -4.66
CA ASP A 30 -12.51 12.01 -4.88
C ASP A 30 -13.14 12.63 -3.63
N ILE A 31 -12.84 12.08 -2.45
CA ILE A 31 -13.31 12.62 -1.17
C ILE A 31 -12.71 14.01 -0.92
N ILE A 32 -11.40 14.20 -1.17
CA ILE A 32 -10.74 15.51 -1.02
C ILE A 32 -11.38 16.54 -1.96
N SER A 33 -11.61 16.19 -3.23
CA SER A 33 -12.26 17.08 -4.20
C SER A 33 -13.68 17.44 -3.77
N GLN A 34 -14.49 16.45 -3.39
CA GLN A 34 -15.86 16.68 -2.94
C GLN A 34 -15.93 17.53 -1.66
N PHE A 35 -14.96 17.38 -0.75
CA PHE A 35 -14.86 18.23 0.43
C PHE A 35 -14.49 19.67 0.06
N LYS A 36 -13.49 19.88 -0.82
CA LYS A 36 -13.10 21.20 -1.36
C LYS A 36 -14.29 21.91 -2.06
N GLU A 37 -15.17 21.14 -2.69
CA GLU A 37 -16.40 21.61 -3.36
C GLU A 37 -17.60 21.79 -2.41
N ASN A 38 -17.41 21.66 -1.09
CA ASN A 38 -18.47 21.73 -0.06
C ASN A 38 -19.61 20.70 -0.24
N LYS A 39 -19.35 19.57 -0.92
CA LYS A 39 -20.32 18.47 -1.11
C LYS A 39 -20.35 17.48 0.06
N LEU A 40 -19.36 17.54 0.94
CA LEU A 40 -19.25 16.69 2.13
C LEU A 40 -19.07 17.56 3.38
N THR A 41 -19.66 17.12 4.49
CA THR A 41 -19.30 17.68 5.79
C THR A 41 -17.91 17.21 6.22
N THR A 42 -17.29 17.92 7.17
CA THR A 42 -16.01 17.52 7.76
C THR A 42 -16.05 16.09 8.30
N GLN A 43 -17.11 15.70 9.01
CA GLN A 43 -17.23 14.34 9.56
C GLN A 43 -17.31 13.27 8.47
N GLN A 44 -18.04 13.55 7.38
CA GLN A 44 -18.14 12.64 6.24
C GLN A 44 -16.80 12.48 5.53
N ALA A 45 -16.09 13.59 5.28
CA ALA A 45 -14.78 13.57 4.64
C ALA A 45 -13.75 12.82 5.51
N MET A 46 -13.64 13.17 6.79
CA MET A 46 -12.73 12.52 7.73
C MET A 46 -12.99 11.02 7.86
N GLY A 47 -14.25 10.61 8.03
CA GLY A 47 -14.62 9.20 8.17
C GLY A 47 -14.26 8.38 6.93
N ARG A 48 -14.53 8.91 5.73
CA ARG A 48 -14.24 8.23 4.46
C ARG A 48 -12.74 8.20 4.14
N LEU A 49 -12.02 9.29 4.38
CA LEU A 49 -10.56 9.34 4.22
C LEU A 49 -9.87 8.37 5.17
N ARG A 50 -10.36 8.26 6.41
CA ARG A 50 -9.86 7.28 7.36
C ARG A 50 -9.95 5.86 6.78
N ILE A 51 -11.08 5.48 6.20
CA ILE A 51 -11.27 4.15 5.58
C ILE A 51 -10.28 3.94 4.42
N CYS A 52 -10.17 4.92 3.52
CA CYS A 52 -9.25 4.83 2.38
C CYS A 52 -7.81 4.68 2.85
N ASN A 53 -7.37 5.52 3.79
CA ASN A 53 -6.00 5.47 4.30
C ASN A 53 -5.71 4.20 5.11
N HIS A 54 -6.68 3.65 5.85
CA HIS A 54 -6.50 2.36 6.51
C HIS A 54 -6.33 1.24 5.48
N SER A 55 -7.13 1.24 4.41
CA SER A 55 -6.98 0.28 3.31
C SER A 55 -5.58 0.36 2.69
N VAL A 56 -5.13 1.57 2.32
CA VAL A 56 -3.78 1.80 1.77
C VAL A 56 -2.69 1.30 2.72
N ILE A 57 -2.75 1.66 4.00
CA ILE A 57 -1.75 1.28 5.00
C ILE A 57 -1.68 -0.24 5.16
N LEU A 58 -2.83 -0.91 5.22
CA LEU A 58 -2.88 -2.37 5.30
C LEU A 58 -2.31 -3.03 4.05
N THR A 59 -2.61 -2.50 2.87
CA THR A 59 -2.08 -3.03 1.60
C THR A 59 -0.58 -2.83 1.46
N LEU A 60 -0.05 -1.68 1.87
CA LEU A 60 1.40 -1.42 1.93
C LEU A 60 2.09 -2.33 2.95
N PHE A 61 1.45 -2.59 4.08
CA PHE A 61 1.97 -3.55 5.04
C PHE A 61 2.04 -4.97 4.44
N LYS A 62 1.03 -5.41 3.69
CA LYS A 62 1.06 -6.71 2.96
C LYS A 62 2.19 -6.75 1.92
N LEU A 63 2.51 -5.63 1.26
CA LEU A 63 3.64 -5.55 0.32
C LEU A 63 4.97 -5.79 1.04
N HIS A 64 5.16 -5.18 2.22
CA HIS A 64 6.30 -5.44 3.07
C HIS A 64 6.38 -6.92 3.51
N GLU A 65 5.24 -7.54 3.89
CA GLU A 65 5.19 -8.98 4.23
C GLU A 65 5.56 -9.87 3.04
N LEU A 66 5.07 -9.54 1.84
CA LEU A 66 5.42 -10.25 0.60
C LEU A 66 6.92 -10.23 0.38
N ARG A 67 7.55 -9.04 0.46
CA ARG A 67 9.01 -8.90 0.33
C ARG A 67 9.76 -9.74 1.36
N LYS A 68 9.29 -9.80 2.61
CA LYS A 68 9.95 -10.60 3.66
C LYS A 68 9.79 -12.10 3.41
N LYS A 69 8.58 -12.55 3.04
CA LYS A 69 8.28 -13.96 2.82
C LYS A 69 9.01 -14.53 1.60
N TYR A 70 8.98 -13.78 0.49
CA TYR A 70 9.54 -14.23 -0.80
C TYR A 70 10.92 -13.64 -1.08
N GLY A 71 11.58 -13.00 -0.11
CA GLY A 71 12.83 -12.27 -0.32
C GLY A 71 13.95 -13.12 -0.92
N LYS A 72 14.02 -14.42 -0.58
CA LYS A 72 14.99 -15.36 -1.17
C LYS A 72 14.74 -15.54 -2.67
N PHE A 73 13.51 -15.81 -3.07
CA PHE A 73 13.11 -15.94 -4.48
C PHE A 73 13.31 -14.62 -5.24
N LEU A 74 12.88 -13.50 -4.67
CA LEU A 74 13.07 -12.18 -5.30
C LEU A 74 14.55 -11.87 -5.55
N SER A 75 15.45 -12.30 -4.66
CA SER A 75 16.89 -12.11 -4.82
C SER A 75 17.50 -12.97 -5.93
N THR A 76 16.78 -13.97 -6.47
CA THR A 76 17.23 -14.74 -7.63
C THR A 76 16.80 -14.13 -8.96
N LEU A 77 15.91 -13.13 -8.95
CA LEU A 77 15.43 -12.46 -10.15
C LEU A 77 16.34 -11.28 -10.53
N PRO A 78 16.28 -10.78 -11.79
CA PRO A 78 17.00 -9.58 -12.19
C PRO A 78 16.70 -8.39 -11.26
N SER A 79 17.74 -7.63 -10.90
CA SER A 79 17.61 -6.50 -9.99
C SER A 79 16.73 -5.39 -10.57
N GLU A 80 16.75 -5.20 -11.88
CA GLU A 80 15.91 -4.23 -12.60
C GLU A 80 14.40 -4.46 -12.37
N GLU A 81 13.99 -5.72 -12.19
CA GLU A 81 12.59 -6.10 -11.96
C GLU A 81 12.18 -6.02 -10.49
N THR A 82 13.15 -6.06 -9.57
CA THR A 82 12.89 -6.20 -8.12
C THR A 82 13.28 -4.97 -7.31
N ALA A 83 14.18 -4.11 -7.81
CA ALA A 83 14.71 -2.96 -7.08
C ALA A 83 13.61 -2.02 -6.57
N GLY A 84 12.56 -1.80 -7.38
CA GLY A 84 11.40 -0.99 -6.97
C GLY A 84 10.74 -1.54 -5.71
N ILE A 85 10.47 -2.84 -5.66
CA ILE A 85 9.83 -3.49 -4.50
C ILE A 85 10.70 -3.46 -3.25
N PHE A 86 12.02 -3.64 -3.40
CA PHE A 86 12.94 -3.52 -2.27
C PHE A 86 12.99 -2.09 -1.73
N LYS A 87 13.04 -1.09 -2.61
CA LYS A 87 12.99 0.31 -2.24
C LYS A 87 11.67 0.65 -1.54
N ASP A 88 10.53 0.28 -2.13
CA ASP A 88 9.20 0.56 -1.58
C ASP A 88 9.02 -0.10 -0.21
N ALA A 89 9.51 -1.32 -0.02
CA ALA A 89 9.49 -1.99 1.28
C ALA A 89 10.32 -1.24 2.35
N ALA A 90 11.47 -0.68 1.98
CA ALA A 90 12.27 0.16 2.88
C ALA A 90 11.56 1.49 3.19
N ASP A 91 10.95 2.12 2.20
CA ASP A 91 10.16 3.34 2.38
C ASP A 91 8.94 3.10 3.29
N ILE A 92 8.29 1.93 3.19
CA ILE A 92 7.19 1.50 4.07
C ILE A 92 7.64 1.41 5.53
N GLU A 93 8.82 0.83 5.78
CA GLU A 93 9.41 0.76 7.13
C GLU A 93 9.73 2.17 7.65
N ASN A 94 10.40 2.99 6.85
CA ASN A 94 10.79 4.36 7.20
C ASN A 94 9.59 5.27 7.52
N LYS A 95 8.48 5.09 6.80
CA LYS A 95 7.21 5.81 7.04
C LYS A 95 6.45 5.31 8.27
N LYS A 96 6.96 4.33 9.02
CA LYS A 96 6.31 3.78 10.23
C LYS A 96 4.95 3.10 9.98
N ILE A 97 4.69 2.67 8.74
CA ILE A 97 3.45 1.96 8.36
C ILE A 97 3.30 0.66 9.16
N CYS A 98 4.40 -0.07 9.36
CA CYS A 98 4.41 -1.28 10.19
C CYS A 98 4.02 -0.99 11.65
N LYS A 99 4.46 0.15 12.20
CA LYS A 99 4.08 0.58 13.55
C LYS A 99 2.59 0.92 13.61
N PHE A 100 2.08 1.69 12.65
CA PHE A 100 0.65 2.01 12.59
C PHE A 100 -0.22 0.74 12.55
N ARG A 101 0.14 -0.24 11.72
CA ARG A 101 -0.60 -1.51 11.63
C ARG A 101 -0.61 -2.23 12.98
N ASN A 102 0.56 -2.38 13.59
CA ASN A 102 0.74 -3.16 14.82
C ASN A 102 0.21 -2.47 16.08
N SER A 103 0.18 -1.14 16.11
CA SER A 103 -0.30 -0.41 17.27
C SER A 103 -1.78 -0.10 17.14
N TYR A 104 -2.23 0.40 15.98
CA TYR A 104 -3.55 1.04 15.84
C TYR A 104 -4.53 0.30 14.92
N ALA A 105 -4.11 -0.13 13.74
CA ALA A 105 -5.06 -0.69 12.77
C ALA A 105 -5.56 -2.09 13.14
N ALA A 106 -4.72 -2.91 13.78
CA ALA A 106 -5.02 -4.32 14.06
C ALA A 106 -5.30 -4.61 15.55
N HIS A 107 -5.09 -3.65 16.44
CA HIS A 107 -5.20 -3.86 17.88
C HIS A 107 -5.96 -2.71 18.54
N ILE A 108 -6.90 -3.04 19.41
CA ILE A 108 -7.65 -2.07 20.20
C ILE A 108 -6.77 -1.49 21.32
N PHE A 109 -5.91 -2.32 21.89
CA PHE A 109 -4.96 -1.95 22.94
C PHE A 109 -3.56 -1.75 22.36
N ASP A 110 -2.91 -0.66 22.75
CA ASP A 110 -1.50 -0.44 22.49
C ASP A 110 -0.68 -1.46 23.28
N ARG A 111 0.27 -2.15 22.63
CA ARG A 111 1.09 -3.18 23.30
C ARG A 111 2.11 -2.62 24.28
N GLU A 112 2.52 -1.37 24.12
CA GLU A 112 3.46 -0.69 25.02
C GLU A 112 2.74 -0.20 26.28
N THR A 113 1.52 0.34 26.14
CA THR A 113 0.78 0.93 27.28
C THR A 113 -0.29 0.02 27.87
N MET A 114 -0.67 -1.05 27.18
CA MET A 114 -1.80 -1.93 27.51
C MET A 114 -3.15 -1.21 27.62
N ALA A 115 -3.25 0.02 27.10
CA ALA A 115 -4.45 0.84 27.12
C ALA A 115 -5.02 1.04 25.70
N PRO A 116 -6.33 1.33 25.55
CA PRO A 116 -6.90 1.67 24.25
C PRO A 116 -6.20 2.87 23.62
N ILE A 117 -5.92 2.80 22.31
CA ILE A 117 -5.34 3.95 21.61
C ILE A 117 -6.38 5.06 21.49
N SER A 118 -6.01 6.26 21.94
CA SER A 118 -6.87 7.45 21.81
C SER A 118 -7.03 7.85 20.34
N MET A 119 -8.15 8.47 20.01
CA MET A 119 -8.40 9.00 18.67
C MET A 119 -7.31 9.99 18.22
N GLN A 120 -6.87 10.87 19.12
CA GLN A 120 -5.78 11.82 18.88
C GLN A 120 -4.47 11.08 18.52
N LYS A 121 -4.14 10.00 19.24
CA LYS A 121 -2.92 9.25 18.96
C LYS A 121 -2.97 8.52 17.62
N GLY A 122 -4.15 7.97 17.28
CA GLY A 122 -4.40 7.39 15.97
C GLY A 122 -4.24 8.39 14.83
N GLU A 123 -4.75 9.61 15.03
CA GLU A 123 -4.59 10.72 14.08
C GLU A 123 -3.13 11.17 13.94
N GLU A 124 -2.37 11.31 15.04
CA GLU A 124 -0.94 11.62 14.98
C GLU A 124 -0.15 10.58 14.18
N LEU A 125 -0.42 9.29 14.42
CA LEU A 125 0.22 8.20 13.70
C LEU A 125 -0.15 8.23 12.22
N LEU A 126 -1.43 8.45 11.90
CA LEU A 126 -1.90 8.57 10.53
C LEU A 126 -1.23 9.75 9.81
N ASN A 127 -1.23 10.93 10.44
CA ASN A 127 -0.64 12.15 9.90
C ASN A 127 0.87 12.04 9.70
N SER A 128 1.55 11.19 10.48
CA SER A 128 2.98 10.90 10.25
C SER A 128 3.26 10.07 8.99
N ILE A 129 2.24 9.38 8.46
CA ILE A 129 2.31 8.57 7.23
C ILE A 129 1.79 9.37 6.04
N THR A 130 0.56 9.89 6.18
CA THR A 130 -0.19 10.51 5.09
C THR A 130 -0.05 12.02 5.04
N GLY A 131 0.60 12.65 6.02
CA GLY A 131 0.67 14.12 6.12
C GLY A 131 -0.46 14.72 6.96
N LYS A 132 -0.30 15.99 7.31
CA LYS A 132 -1.17 16.75 8.24
C LYS A 132 -2.28 17.54 7.54
N ASP A 133 -2.22 17.65 6.23
CA ASP A 133 -3.15 18.42 5.41
C ASP A 133 -3.42 17.70 4.07
N ASN A 134 -4.36 18.24 3.29
CA ASN A 134 -4.78 17.64 2.03
C ASN A 134 -3.64 17.60 1.00
N ASP A 135 -2.76 18.60 0.96
CA ASP A 135 -1.69 18.68 -0.03
C ASP A 135 -0.60 17.63 0.27
N GLN A 136 -0.26 17.43 1.54
CA GLN A 136 0.63 16.36 1.97
C GLN A 136 0.02 14.97 1.75
N CYS A 137 -1.30 14.84 1.94
CA CYS A 137 -2.04 13.62 1.62
C CYS A 137 -2.04 13.31 0.12
N GLU A 138 -2.24 14.32 -0.72
CA GLU A 138 -2.12 14.18 -2.17
C GLU A 138 -0.70 13.80 -2.59
N ALA A 139 0.34 14.36 -1.97
CA ALA A 139 1.74 13.96 -2.21
C ALA A 139 2.01 12.50 -1.79
N PHE A 140 1.42 12.04 -0.68
CA PHE A 140 1.47 10.63 -0.30
C PHE A 140 0.76 9.74 -1.33
N TYR A 141 -0.39 10.16 -1.85
CA TYR A 141 -1.09 9.46 -2.92
C TYR A 141 -0.33 9.46 -4.25
N ASP A 142 0.43 10.49 -4.57
CA ASP A 142 1.27 10.54 -5.77
C ASP A 142 2.45 9.56 -5.69
N TRP A 143 3.04 9.38 -4.52
CA TRP A 143 4.05 8.34 -4.29
C TRP A 143 3.49 6.92 -4.56
N LEU A 144 2.20 6.71 -4.32
CA LEU A 144 1.53 5.44 -4.54
C LEU A 144 1.07 5.25 -5.99
N TYR A 145 0.24 6.17 -6.45
CA TYR A 145 -0.47 6.11 -7.72
C TYR A 145 -0.82 7.54 -8.19
N PRO A 146 0.03 8.20 -8.99
CA PRO A 146 -0.20 9.58 -9.43
C PRO A 146 -1.39 9.70 -10.41
N LEU A 147 -2.04 10.87 -10.48
CA LEU A 147 -3.25 11.11 -11.29
C LEU A 147 -3.10 10.77 -12.79
N GLN A 148 -1.90 10.95 -13.33
CA GLN A 148 -1.57 10.62 -14.72
C GLN A 148 -0.59 9.46 -14.74
N TRP A 149 -0.93 8.37 -14.07
CA TRP A 149 -0.05 7.21 -13.95
C TRP A 149 0.32 6.63 -15.32
N SER A 150 1.59 6.28 -15.45
CA SER A 150 2.13 5.44 -16.51
C SER A 150 3.22 4.56 -15.92
N ILE A 151 3.53 3.44 -16.59
CA ILE A 151 4.54 2.49 -16.11
C ILE A 151 5.94 3.10 -15.97
N ASP A 152 6.21 4.19 -16.69
CA ASP A 152 7.49 4.91 -16.67
C ASP A 152 7.59 5.89 -15.49
N LYS A 153 6.45 6.29 -14.90
CA LYS A 153 6.45 7.17 -13.73
C LYS A 153 6.79 6.36 -12.47
N PRO A 154 7.83 6.75 -11.71
CA PRO A 154 8.22 6.02 -10.52
C PRO A 154 7.21 6.24 -9.39
N CYS A 155 6.49 5.18 -9.04
CA CYS A 155 5.57 5.11 -7.90
C CYS A 155 5.39 3.65 -7.47
N VAL A 156 4.79 3.39 -6.31
CA VAL A 156 4.60 2.03 -5.79
C VAL A 156 3.83 1.14 -6.78
N VAL A 157 2.75 1.65 -7.39
CA VAL A 157 1.99 0.89 -8.40
C VAL A 157 2.85 0.50 -9.61
N SER A 158 3.76 1.37 -10.06
CA SER A 158 4.67 1.03 -11.17
C SER A 158 5.67 -0.07 -10.79
N SER A 159 6.21 -0.04 -9.56
CA SER A 159 7.05 -1.14 -9.06
C SER A 159 6.29 -2.46 -9.00
N ILE A 160 5.05 -2.44 -8.52
CA ILE A 160 4.16 -3.61 -8.46
C ILE A 160 3.86 -4.14 -9.86
N GLU A 161 3.52 -3.27 -10.81
CA GLU A 161 3.22 -3.65 -12.19
C GLU A 161 4.41 -4.35 -12.86
N ARG A 162 5.63 -3.78 -12.74
CA ARG A 162 6.85 -4.35 -13.35
C ARG A 162 7.13 -5.75 -12.84
N LEU A 163 7.21 -5.93 -11.51
CA LEU A 163 7.47 -7.24 -10.95
C LEU A 163 6.35 -8.23 -11.28
N ARG A 164 5.09 -7.79 -11.24
CA ARG A 164 3.95 -8.66 -11.59
C ARG A 164 4.03 -9.11 -13.05
N ALA A 165 4.32 -8.18 -13.97
CA ALA A 165 4.46 -8.48 -15.40
C ALA A 165 5.61 -9.44 -15.65
N TYR A 166 6.75 -9.26 -14.98
CA TYR A 166 7.87 -10.18 -15.05
C TYR A 166 7.52 -11.58 -14.51
N CYS A 167 6.90 -11.66 -13.33
CA CYS A 167 6.46 -12.95 -12.76
C CYS A 167 5.47 -13.71 -13.65
N ARG A 168 4.69 -13.02 -14.50
CA ARG A 168 3.81 -13.67 -15.49
C ARG A 168 4.57 -14.37 -16.62
N GLN A 169 5.80 -13.95 -16.90
CA GLN A 169 6.64 -14.51 -17.97
C GLN A 169 7.50 -15.68 -17.48
N LEU A 170 7.62 -15.86 -16.16
CA LEU A 170 8.33 -16.99 -15.59
C LEU A 170 7.50 -18.28 -15.77
N PRO A 171 8.14 -19.46 -15.91
CA PRO A 171 7.43 -20.74 -15.96
C PRO A 171 6.46 -20.85 -14.79
N GLY A 172 5.21 -21.30 -15.00
CA GLY A 172 4.18 -21.40 -13.96
C GLY A 172 3.52 -20.06 -13.57
N GLY A 173 4.02 -18.94 -14.09
CA GLY A 173 3.46 -17.59 -13.90
C GLY A 173 2.16 -17.37 -14.68
N GLU A 174 1.88 -18.18 -15.69
CA GLU A 174 0.66 -18.19 -16.51
C GLU A 174 -0.55 -18.82 -15.79
N LEU A 175 -0.30 -19.56 -14.70
CA LEU A 175 -1.32 -20.33 -14.01
C LEU A 175 -2.43 -19.47 -13.40
N ARG A 176 -3.62 -20.03 -13.30
CA ARG A 176 -4.77 -19.38 -12.65
C ARG A 176 -4.52 -19.20 -11.14
N ARG A 177 -5.37 -18.39 -10.51
CA ARG A 177 -5.37 -18.23 -9.06
C ARG A 177 -5.66 -19.61 -8.45
N PRO A 178 -4.84 -20.10 -7.50
CA PRO A 178 -5.07 -21.37 -6.83
C PRO A 178 -6.40 -21.38 -6.08
#